data_AF-A0A1T1CDZ0-F1
#
_entry.id   AF-A0A1T1CDZ0-F1
#
_cell.length_a   1.000
_cell.length_b   1.000
_cell.length_c   1.000
_cell.angle_alpha   90.00
_cell.angle_beta   90.00
_cell.angle_gamma   90.00
#
_symmetry.space_group_name_H-M   'P 1'
#
loop_
_entity.id
_entity.type
_entity.pdbx_description
1 polymer ?
#
loop_
_entity_poly.entity_id
_entity_poly.type
_entity_poly.pdbx_seq_one_letter_code
_entity_poly.pdbx_strand_id
1 'polypeptide(L)' 'MLEQSNENKLIEGEDFYFTPEGYKCFTEKHHLKRGYCCKSGCRHCPYGYDKKTGGFKKVDRG' A
#
# COMPACT_ATOMS: atom_id res chain seq x y z
N MET A 1 23.09 -3.87 20.49
CA MET A 1 23.10 -4.36 19.10
C MET A 1 21.84 -3.83 18.44
N LEU A 2 22.03 -3.04 17.40
CA LEU A 2 21.07 -2.20 16.65
C LEU A 2 19.72 -2.93 16.41
N GLU A 3 18.61 -2.40 16.91
CA GLU A 3 17.78 -1.37 16.25
C GLU A 3 16.86 -1.98 15.19
N GLN A 4 15.60 -2.21 15.57
CA GLN A 4 14.45 -2.25 14.65
C GLN A 4 13.21 -1.73 15.39
N SER A 5 13.25 -0.45 15.74
CA SER A 5 12.09 0.35 16.15
C SER A 5 11.12 0.49 14.97
N ASN A 6 10.39 -0.58 14.67
CA ASN A 6 9.21 -0.52 13.81
C ASN A 6 8.03 0.01 14.64
N GLU A 7 8.08 1.29 15.03
CA GLU A 7 6.87 2.03 15.39
C GLU A 7 6.05 2.36 14.13
N ASN A 8 5.77 1.36 13.30
CA ASN A 8 4.83 1.51 12.20
C ASN A 8 3.41 1.33 12.76
N LYS A 9 2.98 2.25 13.64
CA LYS A 9 1.58 2.36 14.02
C LYS A 9 0.79 2.63 12.73
N LEU A 10 0.13 1.60 12.22
CA LEU A 10 -0.85 1.78 11.18
C LEU A 10 -1.99 2.61 11.79
N ILE A 11 -2.26 3.77 11.20
CA ILE A 11 -3.31 4.67 11.68
C ILE A 11 -4.60 4.34 10.92
N GLU A 12 -5.67 4.02 11.66
CA GLU A 12 -7.00 3.86 11.08
C GLU A 12 -7.48 5.20 10.50
N GLY A 13 -7.95 5.19 9.26
CA GLY A 13 -8.34 6.37 8.48
C GLY A 13 -7.23 6.92 7.57
N GLU A 14 -5.96 6.71 7.92
CA GLU A 14 -4.81 7.18 7.14
C GLU A 14 -4.16 6.04 6.36
N ASP A 15 -3.73 4.99 7.06
CA ASP A 15 -3.02 3.82 6.51
C ASP A 15 -3.99 2.72 6.05
N PHE A 16 -5.11 2.55 6.76
CA PHE A 16 -6.14 1.59 6.41
C PHE A 16 -7.49 2.05 6.95
N TYR A 17 -8.57 1.54 6.37
CA TYR A 17 -9.93 1.74 6.87
C TYR A 17 -10.69 0.42 6.86
N PHE A 18 -11.72 0.33 7.69
CA PHE A 18 -12.65 -0.79 7.67
C PHE A 18 -13.85 -0.45 6.79
N THR A 19 -14.18 -1.34 5.85
CA THR A 19 -15.43 -1.24 5.11
C THR A 19 -16.60 -1.62 6.02
N PRO A 20 -17.84 -1.19 5.74
CA PRO A 20 -19.02 -1.59 6.51
C PRO A 20 -19.25 -3.11 6.51
N GLU A 21 -18.66 -3.83 5.56
CA GLU A 21 -18.66 -5.29 5.48
C GLU A 21 -17.62 -5.96 6.41
N GLY A 22 -16.77 -5.18 7.09
CA GLY A 22 -15.75 -5.66 8.02
C GLY A 22 -14.38 -5.97 7.37
N TYR A 23 -14.15 -5.57 6.12
CA TYR A 23 -12.86 -5.78 5.46
C TYR A 23 -11.88 -4.66 5.78
N LYS A 24 -10.63 -5.04 6.11
CA LYS A 24 -9.51 -4.10 6.25
C LYS A 24 -8.96 -3.73 4.88
N CYS A 25 -9.22 -2.51 4.45
CA CYS A 25 -8.73 -1.97 3.18
C CYS A 25 -7.53 -1.04 3.44
N PHE A 26 -6.37 -1.39 2.89
CA PHE A 26 -5.16 -0.55 3.00
C PHE A 26 -5.16 0.55 1.96
N THR A 27 -4.72 1.74 2.37
CA THR A 27 -4.59 2.90 1.50
C THR A 27 -3.21 2.91 0.82
N GLU A 28 -3.09 3.78 -0.17
CA GLU A 28 -1.80 4.07 -0.81
C GLU A 28 -0.74 4.60 0.18
N LYS A 29 -1.14 5.34 1.22
CA LYS A 29 -0.23 5.86 2.26
C LYS A 29 0.48 4.74 3.00
N HIS A 30 -0.24 3.69 3.37
CA HIS A 30 0.37 2.53 4.02
C HIS A 30 1.42 1.86 3.13
N HIS A 31 1.11 1.74 1.84
CA HIS A 31 2.04 1.19 0.86
C HIS A 31 3.28 2.08 0.65
N LEU A 32 3.12 3.41 0.71
CA LEU A 32 4.25 4.36 0.68
C LEU A 32 5.10 4.27 1.94
N LYS A 33 4.49 4.23 3.13
CA LYS A 33 5.19 4.09 4.43
C LYS A 33 6.01 2.81 4.52
N ARG A 34 5.48 1.71 3.95
CA ARG A 34 6.18 0.42 3.84
C ARG A 34 7.44 0.50 2.96
N GLY A 35 7.50 1.44 2.03
CA GLY A 35 8.66 1.68 1.18
C GLY A 35 8.89 0.64 0.08
N TYR A 36 8.02 -0.37 -0.08
CA TYR A 36 8.13 -1.33 -1.18
C TYR A 36 6.77 -1.88 -1.65
N CYS A 37 6.70 -2.20 -2.95
CA CYS A 37 5.54 -2.85 -3.56
C CYS A 37 5.52 -4.35 -3.26
N CYS A 38 4.41 -4.85 -2.70
CA CYS A 38 4.19 -6.27 -2.43
C CYS A 38 3.80 -7.10 -3.65
N LYS A 39 3.59 -6.49 -4.83
CA LYS A 39 3.16 -7.15 -6.07
C LYS A 39 1.87 -7.97 -5.92
N SER A 40 1.05 -7.67 -4.92
CA SER A 40 -0.22 -8.39 -4.66
C SER A 40 -1.36 -7.96 -5.57
N GLY A 41 -1.20 -6.85 -6.32
CA GLY A 41 -2.27 -6.31 -7.16
C GLY A 41 -3.26 -5.44 -6.41
N CYS A 42 -2.81 -4.67 -5.41
CA CYS A 42 -3.68 -3.76 -4.68
C CYS A 42 -4.30 -2.74 -5.63
N ARG A 43 -5.58 -2.45 -5.46
CA ARG A 43 -6.31 -1.50 -6.32
C ARG A 43 -5.81 -0.06 -6.15
N HIS A 44 -5.31 0.27 -4.96
CA HIS A 44 -4.68 1.55 -4.61
C HIS A 44 -3.16 1.45 -4.54
N CYS A 45 -2.54 0.73 -5.48
CA CYS A 45 -1.08 0.61 -5.48
C CYS A 45 -0.45 1.94 -5.92
N PRO A 46 0.30 2.65 -5.04
CA PRO A 46 0.96 3.91 -5.42
C PRO A 46 2.05 3.70 -6.49
N TYR A 47 2.58 2.47 -6.58
CA TYR A 47 3.57 2.08 -7.58
C TYR A 47 2.96 1.79 -8.96
N GLY A 48 1.63 1.72 -9.09
CA GLY A 48 0.97 1.37 -10.35
C GLY A 48 1.16 -0.10 -10.74
N TYR A 49 1.35 -1.00 -9.78
CA TYR A 49 1.47 -2.44 -10.06
C TYR A 49 0.13 -3.03 -10.49
N ASP A 50 0.10 -3.59 -11.69
CA ASP A 50 -1.10 -4.15 -12.30
C ASP A 50 -0.99 -5.68 -12.33
N LYS A 51 -1.78 -6.35 -11.47
CA LYS A 51 -1.75 -7.83 -11.36
C LYS A 51 -2.17 -8.52 -12.65
N LYS A 52 -2.97 -7.86 -13.50
CA LYS A 52 -3.40 -8.43 -14.78
C LYS A 52 -2.26 -8.54 -15.79
N THR A 53 -1.34 -7.57 -15.79
CA THR A 53 -0.21 -7.54 -16.72
C THR A 53 1.11 -7.96 -16.07
N GLY A 54 1.14 -8.15 -14.74
CA GLY A 54 2.34 -8.53 -13.98
C GLY A 54 3.41 -7.43 -13.94
N GLY A 55 3.07 -6.21 -14.34
CA GLY A 55 4.01 -5.11 -14.51
C GLY A 55 3.58 -3.83 -13.79
N PHE A 56 4.50 -2.89 -13.68
CA PHE A 56 4.21 -1.54 -13.22
C PHE A 56 3.75 -0.71 -14.43
N LYS A 57 2.52 -0.19 -14.38
CA LYS A 57 2.05 0.78 -15.36
C LYS A 57 2.85 2.06 -15.16
N LYS A 58 3.70 2.38 -16.12
CA LYS A 58 4.32 3.69 -16.28
C LYS A 58 3.20 4.74 -16.31
N VAL A 59 3.01 5.43 -15.20
CA VAL A 59 2.11 6.58 -15.11
C VAL A 59 2.84 7.71 -15.82
N ASP A 60 2.59 7.84 -17.11
CA ASP A 60 2.97 9.00 -17.91
C ASP A 60 2.27 10.22 -17.30
N ARG A 61 3.00 10.97 -16.47
CA ARG A 61 2.59 12.31 -16.03
C ARG A 61 3.03 13.27 -17.13
N GLY A 62 2.15 13.43 -18.12
CA GLY A 62 2.22 14.55 -19.06
C GLY A 62 2.16 15.89 -18.37
#